data_AF-A0A2M6WDQ3-F1
#
_entry.id   AF-A0A2M6WDQ3-F1
#
_cell.length_a   1.000
_cell.length_b   1.000
_cell.length_c   1.000
_cell.angle_alpha   90.00
_cell.angle_beta   90.00
_cell.angle_gamma   90.00
#
_symmetry.space_group_name_H-M   'P 1'
#
loop_
_entity.id
_entity.type
_entity.pdbx_description
1 polymer ?
#
loop_
_entity_poly.entity_id
_entity_poly.type
_entity_poly.pdbx_seq_one_letter_code
_entity_poly.pdbx_strand_id
1 'polypeptide(L)'
;MMVKNELNKGVSSKILKIGMWLVLVVAISFVGLIIYRIPFVAEEERTAEAIARIQSQHLALKDVTGENLPSAPDEKLVDATIEGIDANQNGIRDDVELAIFERYPNDIKIRAALLQYAMALQLELTEVFNSETWVAAVKLSGRGTGCVIDTAFDEFDDIKNQIKVADNLIAEVDSLTLNTDQRKNRKQSLKAYEAPYASGGKGNCDLAFK
;
A
#
# COMPACT_ATOMS: atom_id res chain seq x y z
N MET A 1 10.54 16.59 79.41
CA MET A 1 11.15 16.48 78.06
C MET A 1 10.20 15.74 77.09
N MET A 2 8.90 16.08 77.03
CA MET A 2 7.86 15.19 76.46
C MET A 2 6.81 15.87 75.55
N VAL A 3 7.11 17.03 74.94
CA VAL A 3 6.11 17.78 74.13
C VAL A 3 6.39 17.74 72.61
N LYS A 4 7.59 17.31 72.17
CA LYS A 4 7.96 17.38 70.74
C LYS A 4 7.40 16.25 69.85
N ASN A 5 6.80 15.19 70.41
CA ASN A 5 6.50 13.98 69.64
C ASN A 5 5.12 13.98 68.95
N GLU A 6 4.14 14.74 69.46
CA GLU A 6 2.77 14.81 68.94
C GLU A 6 2.65 15.76 67.73
N LEU A 7 3.35 16.89 67.75
CA LEU A 7 3.37 17.86 66.64
C LEU A 7 4.01 17.28 65.35
N ASN A 8 4.94 16.34 65.48
CA ASN A 8 5.67 15.77 64.35
C ASN A 8 4.84 14.74 63.55
N LYS A 9 3.91 14.02 64.21
CA LYS A 9 3.01 13.04 63.56
C LYS A 9 1.96 13.71 62.65
N GLY A 10 1.40 14.85 63.08
CA GLY A 10 0.40 15.58 62.30
C GLY A 10 0.97 16.18 61.00
N VAL A 11 2.18 16.74 61.07
CA VAL A 11 2.89 17.32 59.91
C VAL A 11 3.39 16.23 58.95
N SER A 12 3.94 15.13 59.47
CA SER A 12 4.38 13.97 58.68
C SER A 12 3.24 13.35 57.84
N SER A 13 2.03 13.20 58.41
CA SER A 13 0.89 12.65 57.67
C SER A 13 0.38 13.55 56.52
N LYS A 14 0.49 14.87 56.68
CA LYS A 14 0.10 15.85 55.63
C LYS A 14 1.11 15.85 54.49
N ILE A 15 2.41 15.77 54.81
CA ILE A 15 3.48 15.65 53.81
C ILE A 15 3.35 14.34 53.01
N LEU A 16 3.03 13.23 53.68
CA LEU A 16 2.77 11.93 53.04
C LEU A 16 1.57 12.00 52.07
N LYS A 17 0.48 12.68 52.45
CA LYS A 17 -0.69 12.88 51.58
C LYS A 17 -0.38 13.74 50.36
N ILE A 18 0.42 14.80 50.51
CA ILE A 18 0.86 15.66 49.39
C ILE A 18 1.76 14.88 48.44
N GLY A 19 2.73 14.12 48.96
CA GLY A 19 3.59 13.25 48.16
C GLY A 19 2.79 12.21 47.38
N MET A 20 1.79 11.59 48.01
CA MET A 20 0.90 10.64 47.35
C MET A 20 0.05 11.29 46.25
N TRP A 21 -0.43 12.52 46.45
CA TRP A 21 -1.13 13.28 45.42
C TRP A 21 -0.23 13.63 44.23
N LEU A 22 1.02 14.02 44.48
CA LEU A 22 2.01 14.27 43.42
C LEU A 22 2.28 13.01 42.60
N VAL A 23 2.48 11.87 43.25
CA VAL A 23 2.67 10.58 42.55
C VAL A 23 1.44 10.22 41.73
N LEU A 24 0.24 10.45 42.26
CA LEU A 24 -1.01 10.17 41.55
C LEU A 24 -1.19 11.08 40.33
N VAL A 25 -0.87 12.37 40.43
CA VAL A 25 -0.88 13.30 39.29
C VAL A 25 0.12 12.88 38.23
N VAL A 26 1.35 12.50 38.61
CA VAL A 26 2.37 12.00 37.68
C VAL A 26 1.89 10.72 37.00
N ALA A 27 1.34 9.76 37.75
CA ALA A 27 0.81 8.52 37.19
C ALA A 27 -0.33 8.78 36.19
N ILE A 28 -1.27 9.66 36.51
CA ILE A 28 -2.36 10.06 35.59
C ILE A 28 -1.79 10.74 34.35
N SER A 29 -0.83 11.66 34.49
CA SER A 29 -0.20 12.30 33.33
C SER A 29 0.51 11.29 32.44
N PHE A 30 1.19 10.30 33.01
CA PHE A 30 1.88 9.26 32.27
C PHE A 30 0.90 8.35 31.51
N VAL A 31 -0.19 7.93 32.16
CA VAL A 31 -1.26 7.17 31.51
C VAL A 31 -1.91 7.99 30.39
N GLY A 32 -2.13 9.30 30.60
CA GLY A 32 -2.63 10.21 29.58
C GLY A 32 -1.71 10.30 28.36
N LEU A 33 -0.39 10.38 28.57
CA LEU A 33 0.61 10.37 27.50
C LEU A 33 0.61 9.05 26.73
N ILE A 34 0.47 7.91 27.42
CA ILE A 34 0.35 6.59 26.76
C ILE A 34 -0.89 6.58 25.86
N ILE A 35 -2.07 6.93 26.40
CA ILE A 35 -3.33 6.93 25.65
C ILE A 35 -3.23 7.84 24.42
N TYR A 36 -2.62 9.01 24.58
CA TYR A 36 -2.40 9.95 23.48
C TYR A 36 -1.49 9.38 22.38
N ARG A 37 -0.50 8.55 22.73
CA ARG A 37 0.46 7.99 21.78
C ARG A 37 -0.09 6.78 20.99
N ILE A 38 -1.07 6.05 21.53
CA ILE A 38 -1.65 4.85 20.91
C ILE A 38 -2.04 5.06 19.43
N PRO A 39 -2.84 6.08 19.05
CA PRO A 39 -3.26 6.25 17.66
C PRO A 39 -2.09 6.49 16.69
N PHE A 40 -1.06 7.23 17.14
CA PHE A 40 0.11 7.51 16.32
C PHE A 40 0.93 6.25 16.03
N VAL A 41 1.19 5.44 17.05
CA VAL A 41 1.94 4.18 16.88
C VAL A 41 1.15 3.19 16.02
N ALA A 42 -0.18 3.12 16.20
CA ALA A 42 -1.02 2.26 15.37
C ALA A 42 -0.99 2.65 13.87
N GLU A 43 -0.87 3.94 13.56
CA GLU A 43 -0.72 4.41 12.18
C GLU A 43 0.65 4.06 11.58
N GLU A 44 1.73 4.19 12.36
CA GLU A 44 3.07 3.75 11.95
C GLU A 44 3.12 2.24 11.67
N GLU A 45 2.55 1.42 12.57
CA GLU A 45 2.49 -0.04 12.40
C GLU A 45 1.68 -0.43 11.15
N ARG A 46 0.49 0.15 10.96
CA ARG A 46 -0.33 -0.09 9.76
C ARG A 46 0.40 0.30 8.48
N THR A 47 1.16 1.40 8.50
CA THR A 47 1.97 1.86 7.37
C THR A 47 3.09 0.88 7.05
N ALA A 48 3.82 0.43 8.08
CA ALA A 48 4.88 -0.55 7.92
C ALA A 48 4.35 -1.89 7.38
N GLU A 49 3.20 -2.36 7.88
CA GLU A 49 2.56 -3.59 7.40
C GLU A 49 2.13 -3.50 5.94
N ALA A 50 1.49 -2.38 5.54
CA ALA A 50 1.09 -2.16 4.16
C ALA A 50 2.31 -2.10 3.22
N ILE A 51 3.37 -1.39 3.61
CA ILE A 51 4.62 -1.33 2.84
C ILE A 51 5.25 -2.73 2.72
N ALA A 52 5.30 -3.50 3.81
CA ALA A 52 5.83 -4.87 3.79
C ALA A 52 5.00 -5.76 2.87
N ARG A 53 3.66 -5.62 2.88
CA ARG A 53 2.77 -6.33 1.96
C ARG A 53 3.09 -5.94 0.51
N ILE A 54 3.09 -4.66 0.16
CA ILE A 54 3.41 -4.20 -1.20
C ILE A 54 4.78 -4.70 -1.67
N GLN A 55 5.80 -4.65 -0.81
CA GLN A 55 7.17 -4.99 -1.20
C GLN A 55 7.44 -6.50 -1.26
N SER A 56 6.68 -7.32 -0.52
CA SER A 56 6.81 -8.78 -0.55
C SER A 56 6.07 -9.43 -1.71
N GLN A 57 5.23 -8.67 -2.42
CA GLN A 57 4.43 -9.21 -3.51
C GLN A 57 5.25 -9.52 -4.75
N HIS A 58 5.12 -10.77 -5.19
CA HIS A 58 5.83 -11.36 -6.31
C HIS A 58 4.94 -12.42 -6.96
N LEU A 59 4.86 -12.42 -8.29
CA LEU A 59 4.18 -13.48 -9.02
C LEU A 59 4.93 -14.81 -8.88
N ALA A 60 4.20 -15.87 -8.58
CA ALA A 60 4.75 -17.21 -8.72
C ALA A 60 4.64 -17.69 -10.17
N LEU A 61 5.55 -18.55 -10.60
CA LEU A 61 5.53 -19.11 -11.95
C LEU A 61 4.19 -19.80 -12.27
N LYS A 62 3.60 -20.47 -11.27
CA LYS A 62 2.29 -21.13 -11.38
C LYS A 62 1.12 -20.18 -11.71
N ASP A 63 1.21 -18.91 -11.29
CA ASP A 63 0.19 -17.89 -11.58
C ASP A 63 0.33 -17.44 -13.04
N VAL A 64 1.56 -17.43 -13.56
CA VAL A 64 1.84 -17.07 -14.96
C VAL A 64 1.52 -18.24 -15.93
N THR A 65 1.80 -19.48 -15.53
CA THR A 65 1.51 -20.67 -16.36
C THR A 65 0.03 -21.04 -16.36
N GLY A 66 -0.73 -20.61 -15.36
CA GLY A 66 -2.15 -20.92 -15.19
C GLY A 66 -2.44 -22.14 -14.33
N GLU A 67 -1.41 -22.72 -13.70
CA GLU A 67 -1.58 -23.82 -12.75
C GLU A 67 -2.36 -23.39 -11.49
N ASN A 68 -2.35 -22.08 -11.18
CA ASN A 68 -3.08 -21.49 -10.06
C ASN A 68 -4.28 -20.62 -10.50
N LEU A 69 -4.75 -20.78 -11.75
CA LEU A 69 -5.81 -19.95 -12.30
C LEU A 69 -7.11 -20.13 -11.50
N PRO A 70 -7.78 -19.04 -11.08
CA PRO A 70 -9.02 -19.14 -10.33
C PRO A 70 -10.17 -19.65 -11.21
N SER A 71 -11.22 -20.16 -10.57
CA SER A 71 -12.48 -20.41 -11.28
C SER A 71 -13.16 -19.08 -11.62
N ALA A 72 -14.00 -19.07 -12.67
CA ALA A 72 -14.76 -17.88 -13.02
C ALA A 72 -15.54 -17.33 -11.80
N PRO A 73 -15.33 -16.07 -11.41
CA PRO A 73 -16.01 -15.49 -10.25
C PRO A 73 -17.49 -15.21 -10.56
N ASP A 74 -18.32 -15.09 -9.52
CA ASP A 74 -19.70 -14.61 -9.68
C ASP A 74 -19.67 -13.14 -10.12
N GLU A 75 -20.19 -12.86 -11.31
CA GLU A 75 -20.24 -11.51 -11.91
C GLU A 75 -20.83 -10.45 -10.97
N LYS A 76 -21.76 -10.84 -10.08
CA LYS A 76 -22.39 -9.90 -9.13
C LYS A 76 -21.45 -9.48 -7.99
N LEU A 77 -20.44 -10.27 -7.71
CA LEU A 77 -19.51 -10.05 -6.59
C LEU A 77 -18.20 -9.40 -7.05
N VAL A 78 -17.80 -9.59 -8.31
CA VAL A 78 -16.57 -9.02 -8.89
C VAL A 78 -16.51 -7.51 -8.67
N ASP A 79 -17.61 -6.80 -8.89
CA ASP A 79 -17.68 -5.33 -8.84
C ASP A 79 -18.28 -4.79 -7.53
N ALA A 80 -18.48 -5.65 -6.52
CA ALA A 80 -19.08 -5.23 -5.25
C ALA A 80 -18.15 -4.37 -4.38
N THR A 81 -16.83 -4.51 -4.54
CA THR A 81 -15.81 -3.78 -3.78
C THR A 81 -14.65 -3.32 -4.66
N ILE A 82 -13.79 -2.46 -4.11
CA ILE A 82 -12.55 -2.02 -4.78
C ILE A 82 -11.61 -3.22 -4.95
N GLU A 83 -11.50 -4.03 -3.90
CA GLU A 83 -10.70 -5.25 -3.82
C GLU A 83 -11.15 -6.28 -4.87
N GLY A 84 -12.46 -6.43 -5.06
CA GLY A 84 -13.05 -7.53 -5.83
C GLY A 84 -12.74 -8.90 -5.23
N ILE A 85 -12.77 -9.94 -6.07
CA ILE A 85 -12.46 -11.32 -5.68
C ILE A 85 -11.05 -11.66 -6.14
N ASP A 86 -10.23 -12.14 -5.20
CA ASP A 86 -8.90 -12.74 -5.42
C ASP A 86 -8.89 -14.07 -4.65
N ALA A 87 -9.34 -15.15 -5.30
CA ALA A 87 -9.55 -16.43 -4.63
C ALA A 87 -8.23 -17.20 -4.39
N ASN A 88 -7.23 -16.98 -5.25
CA ASN A 88 -5.93 -17.65 -5.18
C ASN A 88 -4.88 -16.84 -4.38
N GLN A 89 -5.26 -15.66 -3.89
CA GLN A 89 -4.48 -14.76 -3.04
C GLN A 89 -3.15 -14.32 -3.66
N ASN A 90 -3.14 -14.13 -4.99
CA ASN A 90 -1.95 -13.69 -5.72
C ASN A 90 -1.87 -12.15 -5.84
N GLY A 91 -2.83 -11.42 -5.27
CA GLY A 91 -2.90 -9.97 -5.30
C GLY A 91 -3.49 -9.41 -6.60
N ILE A 92 -4.06 -10.26 -7.46
CA ILE A 92 -4.74 -9.91 -8.70
C ILE A 92 -6.18 -10.36 -8.57
N ARG A 93 -7.11 -9.57 -9.10
CA ARG A 93 -8.50 -10.00 -9.12
C ARG A 93 -8.72 -11.11 -10.15
N ASP A 94 -9.55 -12.07 -9.80
CA ASP A 94 -9.87 -13.24 -10.61
C ASP A 94 -10.38 -12.84 -12.02
N ASP A 95 -11.21 -11.79 -12.12
CA ASP A 95 -11.74 -11.29 -13.40
C ASP A 95 -10.65 -10.75 -14.33
N VAL A 96 -9.67 -10.05 -13.76
CA VAL A 96 -8.54 -9.48 -14.49
C VAL A 96 -7.58 -10.58 -14.93
N GLU A 97 -7.26 -11.51 -14.03
CA GLU A 97 -6.41 -12.66 -14.35
C GLU A 97 -7.01 -13.48 -15.49
N LEU A 98 -8.29 -13.85 -15.40
CA LEU A 98 -8.98 -14.62 -16.45
C LEU A 98 -9.01 -13.88 -17.79
N ALA A 99 -9.29 -12.57 -17.80
CA ALA A 99 -9.30 -11.78 -19.03
C ALA A 99 -7.93 -11.71 -19.72
N ILE A 100 -6.84 -11.60 -18.93
CA ILE A 100 -5.47 -11.64 -19.45
C ILE A 100 -5.16 -13.02 -20.04
N PHE A 101 -5.56 -14.10 -19.37
CA PHE A 101 -5.36 -15.47 -19.85
C PHE A 101 -6.16 -15.77 -21.12
N GLU A 102 -7.39 -15.27 -21.23
CA GLU A 102 -8.22 -15.41 -22.42
C GLU A 102 -7.60 -14.71 -23.63
N ARG A 103 -7.03 -13.51 -23.43
CA ARG A 103 -6.45 -12.71 -24.52
C ARG A 103 -5.07 -13.19 -24.94
N TYR A 104 -4.26 -13.68 -24.01
CA TYR A 104 -2.87 -14.08 -24.24
C TYR A 104 -2.59 -15.54 -23.85
N PRO A 105 -3.36 -16.52 -24.36
CA PRO A 105 -3.30 -17.91 -23.87
C PRO A 105 -1.94 -18.59 -24.12
N ASN A 106 -1.22 -18.16 -25.16
CA ASN A 106 0.04 -18.78 -25.59
C ASN A 106 1.26 -17.87 -25.35
N ASP A 107 1.08 -16.70 -24.76
CA ASP A 107 2.18 -15.75 -24.52
C ASP A 107 2.46 -15.63 -23.02
N ILE A 108 3.38 -16.46 -22.54
CA ILE A 108 3.77 -16.47 -21.13
C ILE A 108 4.47 -15.17 -20.71
N LYS A 109 5.21 -14.51 -21.63
CA LYS A 109 5.93 -13.28 -21.32
C LYS A 109 4.95 -12.12 -21.15
N ILE A 110 4.03 -11.95 -22.10
CA ILE A 110 2.99 -10.93 -22.01
C ILE A 110 2.14 -11.15 -20.77
N ARG A 111 1.70 -12.40 -20.49
CA ARG A 111 0.96 -12.69 -19.25
C ARG A 111 1.73 -12.30 -18.00
N ALA A 112 3.01 -12.67 -17.89
CA ALA A 112 3.82 -12.30 -16.73
C ALA A 112 3.86 -10.78 -16.51
N ALA A 113 4.09 -10.02 -17.59
CA ALA A 113 4.17 -8.57 -17.54
C ALA A 113 2.82 -7.93 -17.15
N LEU A 114 1.72 -8.36 -17.78
CA LEU A 114 0.39 -7.81 -17.52
C LEU A 114 -0.13 -8.18 -16.12
N LEU A 115 0.08 -9.42 -15.68
CA LEU A 115 -0.28 -9.85 -14.32
C LEU A 115 0.51 -9.04 -13.28
N GLN A 116 1.80 -8.77 -13.51
CA GLN A 116 2.62 -8.01 -12.57
C GLN A 116 2.14 -6.56 -12.48
N TYR A 117 1.75 -5.98 -13.62
CA TYR A 117 1.18 -4.64 -13.64
C TYR A 117 -0.22 -4.59 -12.99
N ALA A 118 -1.07 -5.58 -13.25
CA ALA A 118 -2.39 -5.71 -12.63
C ALA A 118 -2.30 -5.83 -11.11
N MET A 119 -1.40 -6.69 -10.61
CA MET A 119 -1.12 -6.85 -9.18
C MET A 119 -0.71 -5.52 -8.54
N ALA A 120 0.20 -4.80 -9.19
CA ALA A 120 0.67 -3.51 -8.69
C ALA A 120 -0.45 -2.46 -8.63
N LEU A 121 -1.31 -2.40 -9.66
CA LEU A 121 -2.43 -1.49 -9.71
C LEU A 121 -3.50 -1.85 -8.66
N GLN A 122 -3.74 -3.13 -8.43
CA GLN A 122 -4.68 -3.60 -7.40
C GLN A 122 -4.19 -3.22 -6.00
N LEU A 123 -2.91 -3.45 -5.69
CA LEU A 123 -2.29 -3.03 -4.41
C LEU A 123 -2.30 -1.51 -4.24
N GLU A 124 -2.14 -0.76 -5.33
CA GLU A 124 -2.27 0.70 -5.27
C GLU A 124 -3.66 1.12 -4.79
N LEU A 125 -4.72 0.47 -5.28
CA LEU A 125 -6.09 0.77 -4.89
C LEU A 125 -6.40 0.41 -3.43
N THR A 126 -5.83 -0.70 -2.93
CA THR A 126 -6.19 -1.29 -1.63
C THR A 126 -5.27 -0.89 -0.48
N GLU A 127 -3.96 -0.72 -0.73
CA GLU A 127 -2.96 -0.52 0.33
C GLU A 127 -2.53 0.95 0.51
N VAL A 128 -2.87 1.86 -0.42
CA VAL A 128 -2.41 3.26 -0.35
C VAL A 128 -3.35 4.13 0.48
N PHE A 129 -2.88 4.61 1.62
CA PHE A 129 -3.64 5.54 2.48
C PHE A 129 -2.81 6.72 3.01
N ASN A 130 -1.53 6.79 2.66
CA ASN A 130 -0.64 7.91 2.96
C ASN A 130 0.49 7.97 1.92
N SER A 131 1.35 8.99 2.02
CA SER A 131 2.44 9.17 1.07
C SER A 131 3.49 8.06 1.08
N GLU A 132 3.73 7.40 2.22
CA GLU A 132 4.74 6.33 2.31
C GLU A 132 4.26 5.07 1.58
N THR A 133 3.00 4.67 1.80
CA THR A 133 2.36 3.56 1.07
C THR A 133 2.23 3.88 -0.41
N TRP A 134 1.95 5.14 -0.78
CA TRP A 134 1.94 5.58 -2.19
C TRP A 134 3.32 5.38 -2.85
N VAL A 135 4.42 5.80 -2.20
CA VAL A 135 5.77 5.61 -2.75
C VAL A 135 6.08 4.12 -2.94
N ALA A 136 5.69 3.26 -2.01
CA ALA A 136 5.87 1.82 -2.14
C ALA A 136 5.07 1.25 -3.32
N ALA A 137 3.80 1.63 -3.46
CA ALA A 137 2.94 1.17 -4.56
C ALA A 137 3.45 1.63 -5.93
N VAL A 138 3.90 2.89 -6.04
CA VAL A 138 4.47 3.42 -7.30
C VAL A 138 5.76 2.71 -7.69
N LYS A 139 6.61 2.31 -6.73
CA LYS A 139 7.79 1.47 -7.03
C LYS A 139 7.39 0.14 -7.65
N LEU A 140 6.36 -0.50 -7.11
CA LEU A 140 5.85 -1.77 -7.63
C LEU A 140 5.21 -1.58 -9.02
N SER A 141 4.39 -0.54 -9.19
CA SER A 141 3.75 -0.18 -10.46
C SER A 141 4.80 0.11 -11.54
N GLY A 142 5.84 0.89 -11.22
CA GLY A 142 6.95 1.16 -12.12
C GLY A 142 7.70 -0.10 -12.57
N ARG A 143 7.86 -1.10 -11.70
CA ARG A 143 8.41 -2.42 -12.09
C ARG A 143 7.48 -3.15 -13.05
N GLY A 144 6.17 -3.17 -12.78
CA GLY A 144 5.16 -3.77 -13.67
C GLY A 144 5.15 -3.11 -15.05
N THR A 145 5.10 -1.78 -15.11
CA THR A 145 5.20 -1.01 -16.36
C THR A 145 6.50 -1.29 -17.10
N GLY A 146 7.64 -1.34 -16.39
CA GLY A 146 8.93 -1.72 -16.96
C GLY A 146 8.88 -3.10 -17.64
N CYS A 147 8.29 -4.11 -16.99
CA CYS A 147 8.13 -5.44 -17.57
C CYS A 147 7.26 -5.44 -18.84
N VAL A 148 6.19 -4.62 -18.88
CA VAL A 148 5.35 -4.47 -20.08
C VAL A 148 6.14 -3.84 -21.22
N ILE A 149 6.91 -2.80 -20.93
CA ILE A 149 7.79 -2.14 -21.91
C ILE A 149 8.84 -3.13 -22.42
N ASP A 150 9.55 -3.84 -21.55
CA ASP A 150 10.58 -4.81 -21.95
C ASP A 150 9.98 -5.89 -22.88
N THR A 151 8.78 -6.36 -22.58
CA THR A 151 8.08 -7.35 -23.41
C THR A 151 7.73 -6.80 -24.79
N ALA A 152 7.30 -5.53 -24.88
CA ALA A 152 7.00 -4.88 -26.15
C ALA A 152 8.26 -4.59 -26.98
N PHE A 153 9.44 -4.46 -26.35
CA PHE A 153 10.68 -4.12 -27.05
C PHE A 153 11.39 -5.35 -27.63
N ASP A 154 11.09 -6.56 -27.14
CA ASP A 154 11.59 -7.83 -27.68
C ASP A 154 11.02 -8.15 -29.09
N GLU A 155 9.89 -7.57 -29.49
CA GLU A 155 9.12 -7.97 -30.68
C GLU A 155 9.24 -7.06 -31.91
N PHE A 156 9.73 -5.83 -31.79
CA PHE A 156 9.68 -4.85 -32.90
C PHE A 156 11.01 -4.11 -33.09
N ASP A 157 11.36 -3.75 -34.33
CA ASP A 157 12.54 -2.93 -34.64
C ASP A 157 12.27 -1.41 -34.57
N ASP A 158 11.00 -0.99 -34.58
CA ASP A 158 10.59 0.43 -34.58
C ASP A 158 10.11 0.88 -33.20
N ILE A 159 10.90 1.76 -32.56
CA ILE A 159 10.64 2.36 -31.26
C ILE A 159 9.24 2.96 -31.15
N LYS A 160 8.71 3.59 -32.21
CA LYS A 160 7.37 4.17 -32.17
C LYS A 160 6.29 3.11 -32.03
N ASN A 161 6.45 1.98 -32.70
CA ASN A 161 5.52 0.86 -32.61
C ASN A 161 5.65 0.16 -31.26
N GLN A 162 6.87 0.01 -30.73
CA GLN A 162 7.11 -0.56 -29.40
C GLN A 162 6.37 0.23 -28.31
N ILE A 163 6.52 1.56 -28.30
CA ILE A 163 5.83 2.43 -27.33
C ILE A 163 4.31 2.26 -27.45
N LYS A 164 3.79 2.25 -28.69
CA LYS A 164 2.35 2.10 -28.92
C LYS A 164 1.82 0.74 -28.42
N VAL A 165 2.59 -0.33 -28.59
CA VAL A 165 2.23 -1.66 -28.09
C VAL A 165 2.21 -1.67 -26.56
N ALA A 166 3.25 -1.13 -25.92
CA ALA A 166 3.30 -1.02 -24.46
C ALA A 166 2.13 -0.17 -23.92
N ASP A 167 1.84 0.97 -24.53
CA ASP A 167 0.72 1.85 -24.16
C ASP A 167 -0.63 1.12 -24.26
N ASN A 168 -0.84 0.34 -25.33
CA ASN A 168 -2.07 -0.43 -25.50
C ASN A 168 -2.21 -1.53 -24.43
N LEU A 169 -1.12 -2.23 -24.12
CA LEU A 169 -1.09 -3.27 -23.08
C LEU A 169 -1.39 -2.69 -21.69
N ILE A 170 -0.80 -1.53 -21.36
CA ILE A 170 -1.07 -0.81 -20.12
C ILE A 170 -2.53 -0.35 -20.07
N ALA A 171 -3.02 0.29 -21.13
CA ALA A 171 -4.39 0.78 -21.21
C ALA A 171 -5.42 -0.35 -21.10
N GLU A 172 -5.09 -1.52 -21.62
CA GLU A 172 -5.91 -2.71 -21.46
C GLU A 172 -6.03 -3.13 -19.99
N VAL A 173 -4.90 -3.31 -19.29
CA VAL A 173 -4.91 -3.69 -17.88
C VAL A 173 -5.58 -2.61 -17.02
N ASP A 174 -5.38 -1.34 -17.33
CA ASP A 174 -6.09 -0.23 -16.71
C ASP A 174 -7.60 -0.35 -16.91
N SER A 175 -8.06 -0.69 -18.12
CA SER A 175 -9.49 -0.82 -18.42
C SER A 175 -10.14 -2.00 -17.69
N LEU A 176 -9.40 -3.11 -17.53
CA LEU A 176 -9.84 -4.28 -16.75
C LEU A 176 -9.86 -3.95 -15.26
N THR A 177 -8.79 -3.35 -14.75
CA THR A 177 -8.62 -3.10 -13.30
C THR A 177 -9.48 -1.93 -12.83
N LEU A 178 -9.65 -0.87 -13.63
CA LEU A 178 -10.43 0.33 -13.29
C LEU A 178 -11.80 0.33 -13.99
N ASN A 179 -12.42 -0.84 -14.13
CA ASN A 179 -13.69 -1.06 -14.83
C ASN A 179 -14.91 -0.42 -14.13
N THR A 180 -14.85 -0.12 -12.82
CA THR A 180 -15.96 0.50 -12.07
C THR A 180 -15.69 1.95 -11.67
N ASP A 181 -16.76 2.72 -11.47
CA ASP A 181 -16.65 4.11 -10.98
C ASP A 181 -16.02 4.17 -9.58
N GLN A 182 -16.27 3.17 -8.73
CA GLN A 182 -15.65 3.09 -7.41
C GLN A 182 -14.13 3.01 -7.50
N ARG A 183 -13.60 2.16 -8.40
CA ARG A 183 -12.15 1.98 -8.61
C ARG A 183 -11.52 3.21 -9.27
N LYS A 184 -12.20 3.83 -10.24
CA LYS A 184 -11.76 5.10 -10.86
C LYS A 184 -11.70 6.24 -9.84
N ASN A 185 -12.75 6.42 -9.04
CA ASN A 185 -12.81 7.44 -7.99
C ASN A 185 -11.74 7.18 -6.92
N ARG A 186 -11.53 5.91 -6.56
CA ARG A 186 -10.46 5.52 -5.65
C ARG A 186 -9.10 5.94 -6.20
N LYS A 187 -8.75 5.53 -7.43
CA LYS A 187 -7.50 5.91 -8.11
C LYS A 187 -7.31 7.44 -8.12
N GLN A 188 -8.38 8.20 -8.39
CA GLN A 188 -8.32 9.66 -8.35
C GLN A 188 -8.06 10.21 -6.94
N SER A 189 -8.64 9.61 -5.90
CA SER A 189 -8.42 10.03 -4.51
C SER A 189 -6.97 9.84 -4.06
N LEU A 190 -6.26 8.85 -4.63
CA LEU A 190 -4.86 8.57 -4.29
C LEU A 190 -3.90 9.69 -4.67
N LYS A 191 -4.32 10.59 -5.57
CA LYS A 191 -3.55 11.79 -5.93
C LYS A 191 -3.24 12.68 -4.72
N ALA A 192 -4.07 12.62 -3.67
CA ALA A 192 -3.83 13.35 -2.42
C ALA A 192 -2.58 12.87 -1.66
N TYR A 193 -2.09 11.66 -1.96
CA TYR A 193 -0.91 11.07 -1.32
C TYR A 193 0.35 11.15 -2.18
N GLU A 194 0.24 11.67 -3.41
CA GLU A 194 1.37 11.87 -4.30
C GLU A 194 2.49 12.62 -3.58
N ALA A 195 3.63 11.95 -3.47
CA ALA A 195 4.83 12.51 -2.87
C ALA A 195 5.95 12.48 -3.91
N PRO A 196 6.90 13.42 -3.84
CA PRO A 196 8.07 13.31 -4.68
C PRO A 196 8.78 11.98 -4.39
N TYR A 197 8.92 11.16 -5.43
CA TYR A 197 9.73 9.94 -5.44
C TYR A 197 11.21 10.21 -5.07
N ALA A 198 11.58 11.49 -5.05
CA ALA A 198 12.88 12.07 -4.75
C ALA A 198 13.11 12.36 -3.26
N SER A 199 12.97 11.38 -2.37
CA SER A 199 13.56 11.47 -1.02
C SER A 199 14.97 10.85 -0.93
N GLY A 200 15.55 10.49 -2.09
CA GLY A 200 16.96 10.15 -2.25
C GLY A 200 17.77 11.33 -2.77
N GLY A 201 17.94 12.38 -1.97
CA GLY A 201 18.82 13.51 -2.30
C GLY A 201 18.18 14.63 -3.11
N LYS A 202 18.68 15.84 -2.90
CA LYS A 202 18.30 17.05 -3.64
C LYS A 202 18.52 16.83 -5.14
N GLY A 203 17.47 16.99 -5.96
CA GLY A 203 17.57 17.13 -7.42
C GLY A 203 17.23 15.86 -8.21
N ASN A 204 15.94 15.68 -8.55
CA ASN A 204 15.53 14.59 -9.46
C ASN A 204 14.99 15.08 -10.81
N CYS A 205 14.83 16.39 -11.00
CA CYS A 205 14.90 17.04 -12.31
C CYS A 205 15.88 18.22 -12.19
N ASP A 206 17.04 18.11 -12.85
CA ASP A 206 18.19 19.02 -12.72
C ASP A 206 18.09 20.30 -13.58
N LEU A 207 16.90 20.61 -14.11
CA LEU A 207 16.70 21.76 -14.97
C LEU A 207 16.08 22.92 -14.18
N ALA A 208 16.96 23.75 -13.63
CA ALA A 208 16.62 25.14 -13.36
C ALA A 208 16.52 25.85 -14.72
N PHE A 209 15.30 26.13 -15.18
CA PHE A 209 15.10 27.06 -16.28
C PHE A 209 15.63 28.44 -15.83
N LYS A 210 16.68 28.92 -16.50
CA LYS A 210 17.13 30.30 -16.41
C LYS A 210 16.26 31.20 -17.26
#